data_AF-A0A168LNA5-F1
#
_entry.id   AF-A0A168LNA5-F1
#
_cell.length_a   1.000
_cell.length_b   1.000
_cell.length_c   1.000
_cell.angle_alpha   90.00
_cell.angle_beta   90.00
_cell.angle_gamma   90.00
#
_symmetry.space_group_name_H-M   'P 1'
#
loop_
_entity.id
_entity.type
_entity.pdbx_description
1 polymer ?
#
loop_
_entity_poly.entity_id
_entity_poly.type
_entity_poly.pdbx_seq_one_letter_code
_entity_poly.pdbx_strand_id
1 'polypeptide(L)'
;MSAANDNPEPQRASRRQRSRRQNENTPPLRRPRRARNLVDITDNLRFNETDHLFEKNVDYDPASPNYCRHVMQPMNMVCPDCNALLFSKELLRGKFSMCCAQGKVQLEPLPDPPQPLRALLTERNEESRHFRDEIRAYNNSFAFTSLGGTSGRKI
;
A
#
# COMPACT_ATOMS: atom_id res chain seq x y z
N MET A 1 -75.30 14.37 -33.05
CA MET A 1 -74.62 15.58 -32.57
C MET A 1 -73.84 15.21 -31.32
N SER A 2 -72.55 15.54 -31.35
CA SER A 2 -71.48 15.60 -30.33
C SER A 2 -71.83 15.24 -28.87
N ALA A 3 -71.15 14.28 -28.23
CA ALA A 3 -69.74 14.23 -27.77
C ALA A 3 -69.55 14.84 -26.38
N ALA A 4 -69.12 14.01 -25.43
CA ALA A 4 -68.15 14.25 -24.35
C ALA A 4 -68.35 13.19 -23.26
N ASN A 5 -67.34 12.37 -23.01
CA ASN A 5 -67.05 12.00 -21.62
C ASN A 5 -65.55 11.83 -21.48
N ASP A 6 -65.05 12.57 -20.50
CA ASP A 6 -63.66 12.85 -20.24
C ASP A 6 -62.92 11.60 -19.75
N ASN A 7 -61.74 11.39 -20.34
CA ASN A 7 -60.84 10.30 -20.05
C ASN A 7 -59.75 10.81 -19.07
N PRO A 8 -59.46 10.10 -17.96
CA PRO A 8 -58.54 10.59 -16.93
C PRO A 8 -57.06 10.40 -17.26
N GLU A 9 -56.29 11.40 -16.80
CA GLU A 9 -54.85 11.47 -16.41
C GLU A 9 -53.76 10.65 -17.15
N PRO A 10 -52.64 11.31 -17.55
CA PRO A 10 -51.49 10.62 -18.11
C PRO A 10 -50.30 10.48 -17.11
N GLN A 11 -49.41 9.54 -17.44
CA GLN A 11 -47.97 9.49 -17.11
C GLN A 11 -47.49 8.85 -15.78
N ARG A 12 -47.34 7.50 -15.78
CA ARG A 12 -46.46 6.80 -14.81
C ARG A 12 -45.65 5.63 -15.39
N ALA A 13 -45.44 5.57 -16.71
CA ALA A 13 -44.85 4.39 -17.36
C ALA A 13 -43.42 4.55 -17.93
N SER A 14 -42.73 5.70 -17.79
CA SER A 14 -41.40 5.89 -18.42
C SER A 14 -40.19 5.74 -17.47
N ARG A 15 -40.38 5.74 -16.14
CA ARG A 15 -39.25 5.74 -15.18
C ARG A 15 -38.57 4.39 -14.98
N ARG A 16 -39.22 3.27 -15.35
CA ARG A 16 -38.71 1.90 -15.11
C ARG A 16 -37.71 1.40 -16.14
N GLN A 17 -37.65 1.98 -17.34
CA GLN A 17 -36.72 1.53 -18.39
C GLN A 17 -35.33 2.18 -18.29
N ARG A 18 -35.22 3.38 -17.72
CA ARG A 18 -33.93 4.09 -17.59
C ARG A 18 -33.01 3.50 -16.51
N SER A 19 -33.58 2.90 -15.46
CA SER A 19 -32.82 2.27 -14.38
C SER A 19 -32.23 0.90 -14.76
N ARG A 20 -32.83 0.18 -15.71
CA ARG A 20 -32.30 -1.12 -16.17
C ARG A 20 -31.01 -0.98 -16.99
N ARG A 21 -30.93 0.01 -17.88
CA ARG A 21 -29.74 0.23 -18.74
C ARG A 21 -28.51 0.74 -18.00
N GLN A 22 -28.68 1.41 -16.85
CA GLN A 22 -27.54 1.90 -16.05
C GLN A 22 -26.84 0.79 -15.25
N ASN A 23 -27.49 -0.36 -15.05
CA ASN A 23 -26.95 -1.45 -14.23
C ASN A 23 -26.10 -2.46 -15.03
N GLU A 24 -26.10 -2.40 -16.35
CA GLU A 24 -25.34 -3.32 -17.22
C GLU A 24 -23.90 -2.85 -17.46
N ASN A 25 -23.56 -1.60 -17.13
CA ASN A 25 -22.22 -1.02 -17.32
C ASN A 25 -21.40 -0.89 -16.01
N THR A 26 -21.90 -1.39 -14.88
CA THR A 26 -21.15 -1.37 -13.62
C THR A 26 -20.21 -2.58 -13.60
N PRO A 27 -18.88 -2.40 -13.56
CA PRO A 27 -17.96 -3.52 -13.40
C PRO A 27 -18.31 -4.25 -12.09
N PRO A 28 -18.29 -5.59 -12.06
CA PRO A 28 -18.61 -6.33 -10.85
C PRO A 28 -17.66 -5.89 -9.73
N LEU A 29 -18.22 -5.44 -8.60
CA LEU A 29 -17.46 -5.20 -7.38
C LEU A 29 -16.69 -6.47 -7.05
N ARG A 30 -15.36 -6.39 -7.09
CA ARG A 30 -14.48 -7.52 -6.81
C ARG A 30 -14.82 -8.04 -5.42
N ARG A 31 -15.21 -9.32 -5.35
CA ARG A 31 -15.36 -10.02 -4.07
C ARG A 31 -14.05 -9.87 -3.28
N PRO A 32 -14.08 -9.52 -1.98
CA PRO A 32 -12.88 -9.53 -1.17
C PRO A 32 -12.29 -10.93 -1.23
N ARG A 33 -11.04 -11.04 -1.70
CA ARG A 33 -10.30 -12.30 -1.63
C ARG A 33 -10.18 -12.66 -0.16
N ARG A 34 -10.62 -13.86 0.24
CA ARG A 34 -10.29 -14.42 1.56
C ARG A 34 -8.78 -14.25 1.74
N ALA A 35 -8.40 -13.45 2.72
CA ALA A 35 -7.00 -13.30 3.11
C ALA A 35 -6.48 -14.71 3.41
N ARG A 36 -5.44 -15.14 2.68
CA ARG A 36 -4.61 -16.24 3.17
C ARG A 36 -4.02 -15.74 4.48
N ASN A 37 -4.08 -16.56 5.53
CA ASN A 37 -3.47 -16.28 6.82
C ASN A 37 -1.96 -16.01 6.63
N LEU A 38 -1.62 -14.77 6.35
CA LEU A 38 -0.33 -14.21 6.68
C LEU A 38 -0.39 -14.11 8.19
N VAL A 39 0.49 -14.82 8.88
CA VAL A 39 0.62 -14.71 10.34
C VAL A 39 0.66 -13.22 10.66
N ASP A 40 -0.38 -12.70 11.31
CA ASP A 40 -0.60 -11.28 11.52
C ASP A 40 0.55 -10.72 12.36
N ILE A 41 1.50 -10.06 11.70
CA ILE A 41 2.59 -9.32 12.36
C ILE A 41 2.01 -8.15 13.18
N THR A 42 0.73 -7.80 12.98
CA THR A 42 0.00 -6.75 13.69
C THR A 42 -0.29 -7.06 15.16
N ASP A 43 -0.23 -8.32 15.60
CA ASP A 43 -0.57 -8.67 17.00
C ASP A 43 0.50 -8.28 18.04
N ASN A 44 1.71 -7.90 17.59
CA ASN A 44 2.81 -7.52 18.49
C ASN A 44 3.03 -6.01 18.61
N LEU A 45 2.30 -5.18 17.87
CA LEU A 45 2.26 -3.74 18.09
C LEU A 45 1.13 -3.42 19.08
N ARG A 46 1.32 -3.83 20.35
CA ARG A 46 0.52 -3.27 21.46
C ARG A 46 0.93 -1.80 21.62
N PHE A 47 0.32 -0.94 20.82
CA PHE A 47 0.28 0.49 21.10
C PHE A 47 -0.41 0.66 22.46
N ASN A 48 0.23 1.38 23.38
CA ASN A 48 -0.34 1.58 24.72
C ASN A 48 -1.51 2.56 24.62
N GLU A 49 -2.54 2.41 25.46
CA GLU A 49 -3.67 3.36 25.50
C GLU A 49 -3.22 4.81 25.76
N THR A 50 -2.03 5.00 26.33
CA THR A 50 -1.39 6.30 26.55
C THR A 50 -0.89 6.97 25.27
N ASP A 51 -0.67 6.23 24.18
CA ASP A 51 -0.29 6.80 22.87
C ASP A 51 -1.49 7.54 22.23
N HIS A 52 -2.72 7.11 22.50
CA HIS A 52 -3.95 7.73 21.99
C HIS A 52 -4.41 8.98 22.78
N LEU A 53 -4.00 9.13 24.05
CA LEU A 53 -4.40 10.29 24.86
C LEU A 53 -3.60 11.56 24.55
N PHE A 54 -2.48 11.46 23.82
CA PHE A 54 -1.71 12.62 23.35
C PHE A 54 -2.25 13.22 22.04
N GLU A 55 -3.07 12.47 21.28
CA GLU A 55 -3.54 12.88 19.95
C GLU A 55 -4.66 13.94 19.95
N LYS A 56 -5.35 14.18 21.08
CA LYS A 56 -6.51 15.09 21.09
C LYS A 56 -6.16 16.59 20.98
N ASN A 57 -4.89 16.96 21.10
CA ASN A 57 -4.44 18.36 21.07
C ASN A 57 -3.25 18.62 20.11
N VAL A 58 -3.02 17.74 19.13
CA VAL A 58 -1.95 17.94 18.13
C VAL A 58 -2.54 18.64 16.91
N ASP A 59 -2.18 19.91 16.74
CA ASP A 59 -2.48 20.63 15.51
C ASP A 59 -1.48 20.22 14.43
N TYR A 60 -1.99 19.74 13.29
CA TYR A 60 -1.16 19.43 12.11
C TYR A 60 -0.86 20.66 11.24
N ASP A 61 -1.32 21.84 11.65
CA ASP A 61 -0.99 23.12 11.04
C ASP A 61 0.46 23.50 11.41
N PRO A 62 1.39 23.62 10.43
CA PRO A 62 2.78 24.03 10.67
C PRO A 62 2.93 25.41 11.33
N ALA A 63 1.91 26.26 11.28
CA ALA A 63 1.89 27.57 11.92
C ALA A 63 1.36 27.53 13.38
N SER A 64 0.82 26.40 13.85
CA SER A 64 0.33 26.28 15.22
C SER A 64 1.48 26.18 16.23
N PRO A 65 1.39 26.86 17.40
CA PRO A 65 2.31 26.64 18.52
C PRO A 65 2.33 25.20 19.04
N ASN A 66 1.27 24.42 18.78
CA ASN A 66 1.15 23.01 19.16
C ASN A 66 1.50 22.04 18.02
N TYR A 67 2.19 22.51 16.98
CA TYR A 67 2.62 21.68 15.87
C TYR A 67 3.65 20.64 16.33
N CYS A 68 3.20 19.40 16.48
CA CYS A 68 4.09 18.28 16.72
C CYS A 68 4.58 17.74 15.37
N ARG A 69 5.81 18.10 14.99
CA ARG A 69 6.45 17.44 13.85
C ARG A 69 6.81 16.01 14.23
N HIS A 70 6.17 15.03 13.59
CA HIS A 70 6.60 13.64 13.69
C HIS A 70 7.98 13.48 13.03
N VAL A 71 9.03 13.49 13.85
CA VAL A 71 10.39 13.23 13.42
C VAL A 71 10.72 11.78 13.76
N MET A 72 10.90 10.96 12.72
CA MET A 72 11.51 9.64 12.91
C MET A 72 12.95 9.85 13.39
N GLN A 73 13.29 9.18 14.49
CA GLN A 73 14.65 9.21 15.04
C GLN A 73 15.63 8.56 14.05
N PRO A 74 16.95 8.80 14.15
CA PRO A 74 17.91 8.14 13.27
C PRO A 74 17.86 6.62 13.39
N MET A 75 18.14 5.92 12.29
CA MET A 75 18.24 4.46 12.24
C MET A 75 19.68 4.05 12.63
N ASN A 76 20.00 4.09 13.92
CA ASN A 76 21.35 3.91 14.45
C ASN A 76 21.51 2.71 15.39
N MET A 77 20.45 1.92 15.61
CA MET A 77 20.54 0.71 16.42
C MET A 77 21.06 -0.44 15.57
N VAL A 78 22.29 -0.88 15.81
CA VAL A 78 22.90 -1.98 15.05
C VAL A 78 22.58 -3.32 15.73
N CYS A 79 21.98 -4.24 14.99
CA CYS A 79 21.77 -5.60 15.47
C CYS A 79 23.09 -6.37 15.57
N PRO A 80 23.42 -7.01 16.72
CA PRO A 80 24.68 -7.74 16.87
C PRO A 80 24.75 -9.02 16.04
N ASP A 81 23.60 -9.61 15.67
CA ASP A 81 23.56 -10.90 14.97
C ASP A 81 23.68 -10.74 13.45
N CYS A 82 22.99 -9.75 12.86
CA CYS A 82 22.91 -9.57 11.41
C CYS A 82 23.40 -8.20 10.91
N ASN A 83 23.86 -7.33 11.80
CA ASN A 83 24.34 -5.98 11.50
C ASN A 83 23.31 -5.06 10.82
N ALA A 84 22.02 -5.42 10.86
CA ALA A 84 20.94 -4.57 10.38
C ALA A 84 20.81 -3.29 11.23
N LEU A 85 20.50 -2.18 10.58
CA LEU A 85 20.17 -0.91 11.23
C LEU A 85 18.68 -0.86 11.54
N LEU A 86 18.32 -0.51 12.77
CA LEU A 86 16.94 -0.39 13.24
C LEU A 86 16.70 1.00 13.86
N PHE A 87 15.44 1.41 13.86
CA PHE A 87 14.98 2.53 14.69
C PHE A 87 14.82 2.08 16.15
N SER A 88 14.99 3.00 17.09
CA SER A 88 14.80 2.71 18.53
C SER A 88 13.41 2.16 18.84
N LYS A 89 12.38 2.63 18.15
CA LYS A 89 10.99 2.18 18.28
C LYS A 89 10.71 0.80 17.68
N GLU A 90 11.64 0.22 16.92
CA GLU A 90 11.51 -1.13 16.37
C GLU A 90 12.03 -2.22 17.33
N LEU A 91 12.68 -1.83 18.44
CA LEU A 91 13.10 -2.78 19.47
C LEU A 91 11.91 -3.17 20.34
N LEU A 92 11.54 -4.45 20.31
CA LEU A 92 10.49 -4.98 21.18
C LEU A 92 11.09 -5.38 22.53
N ARG A 93 10.72 -4.67 23.60
CA ARG A 93 11.23 -4.90 24.96
C ARG A 93 12.77 -4.95 25.01
N GLY A 94 13.42 -4.07 24.25
CA GLY A 94 14.88 -4.00 24.16
C GLY A 94 15.55 -5.08 23.32
N LYS A 95 14.78 -5.85 22.52
CA LYS A 95 15.30 -6.95 21.70
C LYS A 95 15.19 -6.66 20.20
N PHE A 96 16.17 -7.14 19.45
CA PHE A 96 16.23 -7.11 17.98
C PHE A 96 15.38 -8.24 17.38
N SER A 97 14.05 -8.08 17.38
CA SER A 97 13.11 -9.07 16.84
C SER A 97 12.75 -8.85 15.37
N MET A 98 12.82 -7.60 14.88
CA MET A 98 12.31 -7.22 13.55
C MET A 98 13.26 -7.53 12.39
N CYS A 99 14.55 -7.72 12.63
CA CYS A 99 15.54 -7.95 11.58
C CYS A 99 15.77 -9.45 11.29
N CYS A 100 16.37 -10.18 12.21
CA CYS A 100 16.77 -11.59 12.05
C CYS A 100 16.10 -12.52 13.08
N ALA A 101 15.05 -12.04 13.74
CA ALA A 101 14.37 -12.75 14.83
C ALA A 101 15.34 -13.29 15.90
N GLN A 102 16.28 -12.45 16.38
CA GLN A 102 17.30 -12.80 17.39
C GLN A 102 18.22 -13.95 16.90
N GLY A 103 18.93 -13.70 15.80
CA GLY A 103 19.83 -14.67 15.16
C GLY A 103 19.20 -15.92 14.51
N LYS A 104 17.87 -16.07 14.52
CA LYS A 104 17.20 -17.25 13.94
C LYS A 104 17.18 -17.27 12.42
N VAL A 105 17.23 -16.10 11.79
CA VAL A 105 17.23 -15.96 10.34
C VAL A 105 18.58 -15.43 9.90
N GLN A 106 19.30 -16.22 9.11
CA GLN A 106 20.51 -15.80 8.43
C GLN A 106 20.15 -15.42 6.99
N LEU A 107 20.21 -14.12 6.67
CA LEU A 107 20.01 -13.63 5.31
C LEU A 107 21.35 -13.62 4.58
N GLU A 108 21.40 -14.23 3.41
CA GLU A 108 22.53 -14.07 2.51
C GLU A 108 22.61 -12.62 2.01
N PRO A 109 23.81 -12.07 1.77
CA PRO A 109 23.97 -10.78 1.13
C PRO A 109 23.25 -10.75 -0.21
N LEU A 110 22.61 -9.61 -0.52
CA LEU A 110 21.98 -9.42 -1.82
C LEU A 110 23.06 -9.47 -2.91
N PRO A 111 22.85 -10.23 -4.01
CA PRO A 111 23.76 -10.19 -5.13
C PRO A 111 23.73 -8.80 -5.78
N ASP A 112 24.85 -8.42 -6.42
CA ASP A 112 24.92 -7.17 -7.15
C ASP A 112 23.86 -7.11 -8.26
N PRO A 113 23.26 -5.94 -8.50
CA PRO A 113 22.31 -5.79 -9.59
C PRO A 113 23.01 -6.01 -10.94
N PRO A 114 22.31 -6.62 -11.92
CA PRO A 114 22.81 -6.75 -13.29
C PRO A 114 23.32 -5.42 -13.87
N GLN A 115 24.34 -5.47 -14.73
CA GLN A 115 25.05 -4.29 -15.24
C GLN A 115 24.12 -3.15 -15.76
N PRO A 116 23.06 -3.41 -16.54
CA PRO A 116 22.16 -2.35 -17.00
C PRO A 116 21.45 -1.64 -15.84
N LEU A 117 20.98 -2.41 -14.84
CA LEU A 117 20.30 -1.85 -13.67
C LEU A 117 21.28 -1.10 -12.77
N ARG A 118 22.50 -1.62 -12.61
CA ARG A 118 23.55 -0.96 -11.84
C ARG A 118 23.92 0.39 -12.46
N ALA A 119 24.06 0.45 -13.78
CA ALA A 119 24.33 1.68 -14.51
C ALA A 119 23.23 2.72 -14.23
N LEU A 120 21.97 2.35 -14.44
CA LEU A 120 20.81 3.22 -14.20
C LEU A 120 20.69 3.74 -12.75
N LEU A 121 21.14 2.96 -11.77
CA LEU A 121 21.08 3.34 -10.35
C LEU A 121 22.26 4.22 -9.90
N THR A 122 23.42 4.12 -10.55
CA THR A 122 24.68 4.69 -10.03
C THR A 122 25.32 5.75 -10.92
N GLU A 123 25.08 5.70 -12.23
CA GLU A 123 25.69 6.64 -13.17
C GLU A 123 25.08 8.05 -13.07
N ARG A 124 25.81 9.02 -13.66
CA ARG A 124 25.44 10.45 -13.67
C ARG A 124 25.04 10.93 -15.07
N ASN A 125 24.63 10.03 -15.95
CA ASN A 125 24.05 10.41 -17.24
C ASN A 125 22.58 10.86 -17.07
N GLU A 126 21.99 11.42 -18.13
CA GLU A 126 20.59 11.88 -18.14
C GLU A 126 19.61 10.73 -17.92
N GLU A 127 19.89 9.57 -18.54
CA GLU A 127 19.06 8.38 -18.44
C GLU A 127 18.97 7.87 -16.99
N SER A 128 20.09 7.78 -16.27
CA SER A 128 20.13 7.35 -14.87
C SER A 128 19.49 8.36 -13.92
N ARG A 129 19.51 9.65 -14.25
CA ARG A 129 18.74 10.65 -13.49
C ARG A 129 17.24 10.43 -13.68
N HIS A 130 16.78 10.40 -14.92
CA HIS A 130 15.39 10.14 -15.26
C HIS A 130 14.88 8.83 -14.62
N PHE A 131 15.68 7.76 -14.69
CA PHE A 131 15.35 6.49 -14.08
C PHE A 131 15.14 6.60 -12.56
N ARG A 132 16.01 7.30 -11.85
CA ARG A 132 15.91 7.46 -10.39
C ARG A 132 14.74 8.36 -9.98
N ASP A 133 14.49 9.42 -10.76
CA ASP A 133 13.37 10.34 -10.52
C ASP A 133 12.03 9.60 -10.71
N GLU A 134 11.94 8.75 -11.74
CA GLU A 134 10.72 8.03 -12.11
C GLU A 134 10.69 6.56 -11.63
N ILE A 135 11.60 6.14 -10.74
CA ILE A 135 11.78 4.71 -10.36
C ILE A 135 10.49 4.08 -9.82
N ARG A 136 9.65 4.88 -9.14
CA ARG A 136 8.35 4.42 -8.64
C ARG A 136 7.37 4.12 -9.76
N ALA A 137 7.34 4.95 -10.81
CA ALA A 137 6.49 4.75 -11.97
C ALA A 137 6.91 3.49 -12.72
N TYR A 138 8.23 3.29 -12.92
CA TYR A 138 8.78 2.06 -13.48
C TYR A 138 8.37 0.83 -12.65
N ASN A 139 8.63 0.82 -11.33
CA ASN A 139 8.28 -0.30 -10.46
C ASN A 139 6.76 -0.61 -10.48
N ASN A 140 5.92 0.43 -10.51
CA ASN A 140 4.47 0.26 -10.59
C ASN A 140 4.02 -0.33 -11.94
N SER A 141 4.68 0.01 -13.03
CA SER A 141 4.37 -0.56 -14.36
C SER A 141 4.64 -2.07 -14.43
N PHE A 142 5.62 -2.57 -13.66
CA PHE A 142 5.95 -3.99 -13.58
C PHE A 142 5.19 -4.74 -12.47
N ALA A 143 4.50 -4.03 -11.57
CA ALA A 143 3.80 -4.62 -10.42
C ALA A 143 2.66 -5.59 -10.78
N PHE A 144 2.17 -5.58 -12.03
CA PHE A 144 1.12 -6.49 -12.50
C PHE A 144 1.63 -7.80 -13.13
N THR A 145 2.94 -8.03 -13.18
CA THR A 145 3.52 -9.23 -13.80
C THR A 145 3.57 -10.44 -12.86
N SER A 146 2.43 -10.84 -12.32
CA SER A 146 2.27 -12.19 -11.75
C SER A 146 0.89 -12.78 -12.10
N LEU A 147 0.61 -12.94 -13.39
CA LEU A 147 -0.29 -13.99 -13.85
C LEU A 147 0.61 -15.19 -14.18
N GLY A 148 0.56 -16.22 -13.32
CA GLY A 148 1.49 -17.34 -13.34
C GLY A 148 1.65 -17.98 -14.72
N GLY A 149 2.82 -17.79 -15.32
CA GLY A 149 3.27 -18.59 -16.46
C GLY A 149 3.75 -19.94 -15.97
N THR A 150 2.83 -20.89 -15.72
CA THR A 150 3.21 -22.31 -15.68
C THR A 150 3.49 -22.77 -17.11
N SER A 151 4.65 -22.40 -17.66
CA SER A 151 5.17 -23.10 -18.83
C SER A 151 5.88 -24.35 -18.34
N GLY A 152 5.11 -25.42 -18.20
CA GLY A 152 5.70 -26.75 -18.07
C GLY A 152 6.46 -27.08 -19.36
N ARG A 153 7.78 -26.88 -19.36
CA ARG A 153 8.70 -27.63 -20.19
C ARG A 153 9.88 -28.05 -19.34
N LYS A 154 9.95 -29.36 -19.10
CA LYS A 154 11.18 -30.03 -18.68
C LYS A 154 12.15 -29.93 -19.87
N ILE A 155 13.35 -29.42 -19.61
CA ILE A 155 14.53 -29.72 -20.42
C ILE A 155 15.24 -30.87 -19.72
#